data_AF-A0A3N6GVJ8-F1
#
_entry.id   AF-A0A3N6GVJ8-F1
#
_cell.length_a   1.000
_cell.length_b   1.000
_cell.length_c   1.000
_cell.angle_alpha   90.00
_cell.angle_beta   90.00
_cell.angle_gamma   90.00
#
_symmetry.space_group_name_H-M   'P 1'
#
loop_
_entity.id
_entity.type
_entity.pdbx_description
1 polymer ?
#
loop_
_entity_poly.entity_id
_entity_poly.type
_entity_poly.pdbx_seq_one_letter_code
_entity_poly.pdbx_strand_id
1 'polypeptide(L)'
;MKKSAKINGRATITPPVSPYWTTADYAHETDVLRTEVWPAVQKFLAENWPGFSAAFTADDIVLCTLCWSEFEALTADEAADLSTRTDEHSIEGEPTCCRAALDEFRTERGIPAAQRGGAR
;
A
#
# COMPACT_ATOMS: atom_id res chain seq x y z
N MET A 1 -14.05 -11.54 39.83
CA MET A 1 -13.62 -10.69 38.71
C MET A 1 -13.14 -11.59 37.58
N LYS A 2 -13.79 -11.58 36.40
CA LYS A 2 -13.24 -12.28 35.22
C LYS A 2 -11.95 -11.54 34.83
N LYS A 3 -10.82 -12.24 34.78
CA LYS A 3 -9.59 -11.69 34.18
C LYS A 3 -9.93 -11.36 32.72
N SER A 4 -9.92 -10.08 32.36
CA SER A 4 -10.01 -9.67 30.97
C SER A 4 -8.92 -10.39 30.19
N ALA A 5 -9.29 -11.05 29.10
CA ALA A 5 -8.32 -11.72 28.24
C ALA A 5 -7.25 -10.70 27.81
N LYS A 6 -5.98 -11.06 27.97
CA LYS A 6 -4.89 -10.25 27.42
C LYS A 6 -4.97 -10.38 25.89
N ILE A 7 -5.56 -9.39 25.25
CA ILE A 7 -5.55 -9.28 23.79
C ILE A 7 -4.16 -8.78 23.42
N ASN A 8 -3.40 -9.63 22.73
CA ASN A 8 -2.13 -9.25 22.16
C ASN A 8 -2.34 -8.94 20.68
N GLY A 9 -1.60 -7.97 20.15
CA GLY A 9 -1.74 -7.57 18.76
C GLY A 9 -0.68 -6.59 18.30
N ARG A 10 -0.81 -6.11 17.06
CA ARG A 10 0.00 -5.04 16.49
C ARG A 10 -0.94 -4.01 15.87
N ALA A 11 -0.79 -2.76 16.30
CA ALA A 11 -1.37 -1.63 15.61
C ALA A 11 -0.37 -1.11 14.58
N THR A 12 -0.82 -0.95 13.34
CA THR A 12 -0.01 -0.41 12.26
C THR A 12 -0.63 0.91 11.82
N ILE A 13 0.19 1.94 11.70
CA ILE A 13 -0.19 3.21 11.09
C ILE A 13 0.60 3.39 9.80
N THR A 14 -0.17 3.49 8.73
CA THR A 14 0.29 3.70 7.37
C THR A 14 -0.09 5.13 6.98
N PRO A 15 0.86 5.99 6.58
CA PRO A 15 0.51 7.30 6.07
C PRO A 15 -0.47 7.21 4.89
N PRO A 16 -1.39 8.18 4.74
CA PRO A 16 -2.24 8.25 3.58
C PRO A 16 -1.41 8.46 2.31
N VAL A 17 -1.88 7.85 1.22
CA VAL A 17 -1.39 8.07 -0.13
C VAL A 17 -2.51 8.68 -0.97
N SER A 18 -2.17 9.57 -1.89
CA SER A 18 -3.16 10.24 -2.73
C SER A 18 -2.55 10.54 -4.10
N PRO A 19 -3.28 10.25 -5.20
CA PRO A 19 -2.82 10.54 -6.54
C PRO A 19 -2.76 12.05 -6.86
N TYR A 20 -3.29 12.88 -5.96
CA TYR A 20 -3.29 14.34 -6.08
C TYR A 20 -2.18 15.01 -5.26
N TRP A 21 -1.31 14.23 -4.61
CA TRP A 21 -0.24 14.74 -3.77
C TRP A 21 1.09 14.82 -4.51
N THR A 22 1.85 15.87 -4.22
CA THR A 22 3.26 15.96 -4.57
C THR A 22 4.13 15.22 -3.55
N THR A 23 5.42 15.03 -3.85
CA THR A 23 6.40 14.54 -2.87
C THR A 23 6.42 15.36 -1.58
N ALA A 24 6.25 16.68 -1.71
CA ALA A 24 6.27 17.60 -0.57
C ALA A 24 5.02 17.42 0.29
N ASP A 25 3.86 17.21 -0.32
CA ASP A 25 2.61 16.94 0.41
C ASP A 25 2.71 15.63 1.18
N TYR A 26 3.16 14.55 0.54
CA TYR A 26 3.34 13.25 1.22
C TYR A 26 4.36 13.34 2.36
N ALA A 27 5.49 14.04 2.15
CA ALA A 27 6.49 14.24 3.19
C ALA A 27 5.95 15.04 4.38
N HIS A 28 5.19 16.11 4.12
CA HIS A 28 4.58 16.93 5.16
C HIS A 28 3.55 16.14 5.97
N GLU A 29 2.63 15.44 5.31
CA GLU A 29 1.58 14.66 5.98
C GLU A 29 2.17 13.48 6.77
N THR A 30 3.22 12.85 6.23
CA THR A 30 3.98 11.81 6.94
C THR A 30 4.67 12.37 8.18
N ASP A 31 5.24 13.57 8.11
CA ASP A 31 5.89 14.23 9.24
C ASP A 31 4.88 14.61 10.33
N VAL A 32 3.73 15.17 9.96
CA VAL A 32 2.62 15.47 10.89
C VAL A 32 2.15 14.19 11.59
N LEU A 33 1.93 13.09 10.86
CA LEU A 33 1.56 11.82 11.46
C LEU A 33 2.65 11.28 12.40
N ARG A 34 3.92 11.40 12.01
CA ARG A 34 5.05 10.88 12.78
C ARG A 34 5.30 11.69 14.07
N THR A 35 5.10 12.99 14.03
CA THR A 35 5.45 13.90 15.12
C THR A 35 4.28 14.19 16.06
N GLU A 36 3.06 14.31 15.53
CA GLU A 36 1.88 14.69 16.32
C GLU A 36 0.99 13.49 16.68
N VAL A 37 0.70 12.62 15.72
CA VAL A 37 -0.28 11.53 15.89
C VAL A 37 0.35 10.28 16.48
N TRP A 38 1.53 9.91 16.00
CA TRP A 38 2.21 8.67 16.39
C TRP A 38 2.49 8.57 17.89
N PRO A 39 3.04 9.61 18.56
CA PRO A 39 3.25 9.57 20.01
C PRO A 39 1.94 9.40 20.80
N ALA A 40 0.85 10.02 20.34
CA ALA A 40 -0.45 9.90 20.97
C ALA A 40 -1.01 8.48 20.86
N VAL A 41 -0.85 7.83 19.70
CA VAL A 41 -1.24 6.42 19.50
C VAL A 41 -0.41 5.50 20.38
N GLN A 42 0.91 5.68 20.43
CA GLN A 42 1.79 4.87 21.28
C GLN A 42 1.40 4.98 22.76
N LYS A 43 1.14 6.21 23.23
CA LYS A 43 0.68 6.45 24.60
C LYS A 43 -0.66 5.77 24.86
N PHE A 44 -1.64 5.94 23.96
CA PHE A 44 -2.96 5.32 24.10
C PHE A 44 -2.88 3.79 24.18
N LEU A 45 -2.06 3.15 23.33
CA LEU A 45 -1.86 1.71 23.34
C LEU A 45 -1.17 1.24 24.63
N ALA A 46 -0.15 1.95 25.10
CA ALA A 46 0.54 1.60 26.35
C ALA A 46 -0.41 1.67 27.57
N GLU A 47 -1.30 2.67 27.61
CA GLU A 47 -2.22 2.89 28.73
C GLU A 47 -3.43 1.95 28.71
N ASN A 48 -3.97 1.65 27.53
CA ASN A 48 -5.25 0.93 27.39
C ASN A 48 -5.09 -0.53 26.94
N TRP A 49 -3.98 -0.85 26.26
CA TRP A 49 -3.75 -2.13 25.58
C TRP A 49 -2.29 -2.59 25.70
N PRO A 50 -1.76 -2.84 26.92
CA PRO A 50 -0.34 -3.14 27.14
C PRO A 50 0.15 -4.44 26.46
N GLY A 51 -0.74 -5.25 25.88
CA GLY A 51 -0.39 -6.42 25.05
C GLY A 51 -0.21 -6.09 23.56
N PHE A 52 -0.47 -4.86 23.14
CA PHE A 52 -0.29 -4.42 21.76
C PHE A 52 1.09 -3.81 21.53
N SER A 53 1.72 -4.24 20.45
CA SER A 53 2.84 -3.54 19.82
C SER A 53 2.32 -2.50 18.83
N ALA A 54 3.17 -1.54 18.45
CA ALA A 54 2.83 -0.51 17.50
C ALA A 54 3.94 -0.39 16.45
N ALA A 55 3.59 -0.22 15.18
CA ALA A 55 4.52 0.15 14.12
C ALA A 55 4.00 1.28 13.23
N PHE A 56 4.93 2.07 12.71
CA PHE A 56 4.69 3.13 11.73
C PHE A 56 5.41 2.73 10.44
N THR A 57 4.67 2.56 9.35
CA THR A 57 5.17 1.87 8.14
C THR A 57 5.37 2.81 6.96
N ALA A 58 5.59 4.10 7.22
CA ALA A 58 5.84 5.10 6.18
C ALA A 58 6.99 4.75 5.25
N ASP A 59 8.01 4.09 5.79
CA ASP A 59 9.23 3.72 5.07
C ASP A 59 9.08 2.37 4.33
N ASP A 60 7.98 1.64 4.56
CA ASP A 60 7.67 0.37 3.91
C ASP A 60 6.79 0.55 2.66
N ILE A 61 6.25 1.75 2.43
CA ILE A 61 5.41 2.06 1.27
C ILE A 61 6.30 2.53 0.12
N VAL A 62 6.14 1.91 -1.04
CA VAL A 62 6.68 2.41 -2.30
C VAL A 62 5.57 3.14 -3.04
N LEU A 63 5.80 4.38 -3.46
CA LEU A 63 4.84 5.14 -4.27
C LEU A 63 5.16 4.99 -5.75
N CYS A 64 4.11 4.82 -6.56
CA CYS A 64 4.25 4.89 -8.01
C CYS A 64 4.62 6.32 -8.42
N THR A 65 5.72 6.48 -9.15
CA THR A 65 6.20 7.79 -9.62
C THR A 65 5.27 8.44 -10.66
N LEU A 66 4.37 7.65 -11.28
CA LEU A 66 3.47 8.10 -12.34
C LEU A 66 2.10 8.52 -11.80
N CYS A 67 1.53 7.78 -10.85
CA CYS A 67 0.20 8.07 -10.29
C CYS A 67 0.19 8.44 -8.82
N TRP A 68 1.33 8.42 -8.12
CA TRP A 68 1.47 8.77 -6.70
C TRP A 68 0.58 7.98 -5.73
N SER A 69 0.00 6.87 -6.20
CA SER A 69 -0.66 5.87 -5.36
C SER A 69 0.37 4.88 -4.83
N GLU A 70 -0.01 4.11 -3.82
CA GLU A 70 0.78 2.96 -3.37
C GLU A 70 1.08 2.02 -4.55
N PHE A 71 2.34 1.64 -4.67
CA PHE A 71 2.81 0.76 -5.72
C PHE A 71 2.47 -0.67 -5.35
N GLU A 72 1.52 -1.23 -6.08
CA GLU A 72 1.14 -2.64 -6.01
C GLU A 72 1.51 -3.32 -7.33
N ALA A 73 1.92 -4.59 -7.23
CA ALA A 73 2.29 -5.41 -8.37
C ALA A 73 1.78 -6.83 -8.19
N LEU A 74 1.37 -7.47 -9.29
CA LEU A 74 0.87 -8.84 -9.26
C LEU A 74 1.94 -9.80 -8.75
N THR A 75 1.58 -10.65 -7.80
CA THR A 75 2.34 -11.87 -7.49
C THR A 75 2.21 -12.90 -8.62
N ALA A 76 3.04 -13.94 -8.60
CA ALA A 76 2.94 -15.03 -9.57
C ALA A 76 1.56 -15.72 -9.56
N ASP A 77 0.98 -15.90 -8.36
CA ASP A 77 -0.35 -16.51 -8.20
C ASP A 77 -1.44 -15.60 -8.76
N GLU A 78 -1.37 -14.29 -8.48
CA GLU A 78 -2.34 -13.32 -9.00
C GLU A 78 -2.23 -13.10 -10.52
N ALA A 79 -1.03 -13.23 -11.08
CA ALA A 79 -0.84 -13.21 -12.53
C ALA A 79 -1.42 -14.47 -13.21
N ALA A 80 -1.41 -15.61 -12.52
CA ALA A 80 -1.98 -16.86 -13.01
C ALA A 80 -3.51 -16.94 -12.83
N ASP A 81 -4.07 -16.26 -11.83
CA ASP A 81 -5.51 -16.25 -11.57
C ASP A 81 -6.26 -15.33 -12.55
N LEU A 82 -7.28 -15.89 -13.22
CA LEU A 82 -8.18 -15.18 -14.13
C LEU A 82 -8.92 -14.01 -13.47
N SER A 83 -9.14 -14.09 -12.16
CA SER A 83 -9.92 -13.09 -11.41
C SER A 83 -9.12 -11.83 -11.09
N THR A 84 -7.79 -11.93 -11.04
CA THR A 84 -6.88 -10.85 -10.65
C THR A 84 -5.97 -10.39 -11.78
N ARG A 85 -5.66 -11.26 -12.75
CA ARG A 85 -4.80 -10.89 -13.88
C ARG A 85 -5.45 -9.82 -14.75
N THR A 86 -4.63 -8.93 -15.31
CA THR A 86 -5.07 -7.89 -16.25
C THR A 86 -5.58 -8.49 -17.56
N ASP A 87 -4.83 -9.41 -18.15
CA ASP A 87 -5.17 -10.15 -19.37
C ASP A 87 -4.34 -11.46 -19.48
N GLU A 88 -4.42 -12.17 -20.61
CA GLU A 88 -3.62 -13.40 -20.82
C GLU A 88 -2.10 -13.19 -20.83
N HIS A 89 -1.62 -11.95 -20.90
CA HIS A 89 -0.20 -11.61 -20.93
C HIS A 89 0.33 -11.11 -19.58
N SER A 90 -0.52 -11.06 -18.54
CA SER A 90 -0.09 -10.68 -17.20
C SER A 90 0.99 -11.62 -16.66
N ILE A 91 1.96 -11.03 -15.98
CA ILE A 91 3.09 -11.72 -15.35
C ILE A 91 3.34 -11.16 -13.95
N GLU A 92 4.12 -11.91 -13.16
CA GLU A 92 4.62 -11.45 -11.87
C GLU A 92 5.37 -10.10 -12.00
N GLY A 93 5.12 -9.21 -11.05
CA GLY A 93 5.70 -7.87 -10.96
C GLY A 93 4.99 -6.82 -11.82
N GLU A 94 3.93 -7.20 -12.54
CA GLU A 94 3.14 -6.25 -13.32
C GLU A 94 2.42 -5.23 -12.42
N PRO A 95 2.65 -3.92 -12.59
CA PRO A 95 2.02 -2.90 -11.74
C PRO A 95 0.51 -2.85 -11.91
N THR A 96 -0.22 -2.80 -10.79
CA THR A 96 -1.70 -2.68 -10.77
C THR A 96 -2.16 -1.26 -10.43
N CYS A 97 -1.27 -0.43 -9.87
CA CYS A 97 -1.59 0.91 -9.35
C CYS A 97 -2.08 1.92 -10.38
N CYS A 98 -1.61 1.88 -11.63
CA CYS A 98 -2.15 2.71 -12.71
C CYS A 98 -1.79 2.17 -14.10
N ARG A 99 -2.54 2.66 -15.10
CA ARG A 99 -2.32 2.28 -16.49
C ARG A 99 -0.96 2.72 -17.03
N ALA A 100 -0.47 3.88 -16.64
CA ALA A 100 0.81 4.38 -17.11
C ALA A 100 1.97 3.47 -16.67
N ALA A 101 1.97 3.03 -15.40
CA ALA A 101 2.99 2.11 -14.88
C ALA A 101 2.93 0.74 -15.56
N LEU A 102 1.72 0.24 -15.79
CA LEU A 102 1.51 -1.00 -16.54
C LEU A 102 2.05 -0.90 -17.98
N ASP A 103 1.73 0.19 -18.68
CA ASP A 103 2.15 0.40 -20.07
C ASP A 103 3.68 0.56 -20.17
N GLU A 104 4.31 1.28 -19.25
CA GLU A 104 5.78 1.41 -19.17
C GLU A 104 6.42 0.04 -18.92
N PHE A 105 5.98 -0.70 -17.90
CA PHE A 105 6.46 -2.03 -17.57
C PHE A 105 6.37 -3.01 -18.75
N ARG A 106 5.22 -3.03 -19.44
CA ARG A 106 5.01 -3.92 -20.59
C ARG A 106 5.86 -3.51 -21.79
N THR A 107 6.00 -2.21 -22.04
CA THR A 107 6.86 -1.69 -23.12
C THR A 107 8.31 -2.09 -22.92
N GLU A 108 8.85 -1.93 -21.70
CA GLU A 108 10.23 -2.30 -21.37
C GLU A 108 10.51 -3.80 -21.53
N ARG A 109 9.51 -4.64 -21.31
CA ARG A 109 9.61 -6.10 -21.39
C ARG A 109 9.17 -6.69 -22.73
N GLY A 110 8.76 -5.86 -23.69
CA GLY A 110 8.24 -6.31 -24.98
C GLY A 110 6.95 -7.12 -24.88
N ILE A 111 6.16 -6.88 -23.83
CA ILE A 111 4.86 -7.53 -23.60
C ILE A 111 3.79 -6.71 -24.33
N PRO A 112 2.81 -7.35 -24.99
CA PRO A 112 1.72 -6.64 -25.63
C PRO A 112 1.00 -5.72 -24.64
N ALA A 113 0.69 -4.49 -25.08
CA ALA A 113 -0.08 -3.54 -24.29
C ALA A 113 -1.38 -4.18 -23.79
N ALA A 114 -1.76 -3.91 -22.54
CA ALA A 114 -2.86 -4.62 -21.92
C ALA A 114 -4.17 -4.46 -22.69
N GLN A 115 -4.70 -5.60 -23.14
CA GLN A 115 -5.96 -5.69 -23.88
C GLN A 115 -7.08 -5.58 -22.86
N ARG A 116 -7.85 -4.49 -22.89
CA ARG A 116 -8.95 -4.35 -21.92
C ARG A 116 -10.04 -5.40 -22.21
N GLY A 117 -10.38 -6.19 -21.19
CA GLY A 117 -11.76 -6.61 -20.99
C GLY A 117 -12.59 -5.33 -20.75
N GLY A 118 -13.54 -5.05 -21.64
CA GLY A 118 -14.31 -3.81 -21.60
C GLY A 118 -15.32 -3.78 -20.45
N ALA A 119 -15.29 -2.71 -19.67
CA ALA A 119 -16.48 -2.00 -19.20
C ALA A 119 -16.09 -0.55 -18.89
N ARG A 120 -16.89 0.38 -19.43
CA ARG A 120 -16.88 1.80 -19.09
C ARG A 120 -17.61 2.00 -17.77
#